data_AF-A0A3D3G7T5-F1
#
_entry.id   AF-A0A3D3G7T5-F1
#
_cell.length_a   1.000
_cell.length_b   1.000
_cell.length_c   1.000
_cell.angle_alpha   90.00
_cell.angle_beta   90.00
_cell.angle_gamma   90.00
#
_symmetry.space_group_name_H-M   'P 1'
#
loop_
_entity.id
_entity.type
_entity.pdbx_description
1 polymer ?
#
loop_
_entity_poly.entity_id
_entity_poly.type
_entity_poly.pdbx_seq_one_letter_code
_entity_poly.pdbx_strand_id
1 'polypeptide(L)'
;MFTWIVGTAQAAAIDIGQEYGPAQSFPTLGTLMNVILPNILTLAGIVVLVFVVASGLIFMNHAGKGESDKTAKDKQAFTAAVIGLMIIFGAYFLIQIVETLLGYKFLSPTI
;
A
#
# COMPACT_ATOMS: atom_id res chain seq x y z
N MET A 1 -14.57 -50.24 -45.97
CA MET A 1 -14.81 -48.80 -45.74
C MET A 1 -14.46 -48.51 -44.29
N PHE A 2 -13.43 -47.72 -44.03
CA PHE A 2 -12.94 -47.43 -42.68
C PHE A 2 -13.41 -46.03 -42.29
N THR A 3 -14.26 -45.91 -41.26
CA THR A 3 -14.74 -44.60 -40.78
C THR A 3 -13.81 -44.14 -39.66
N TRP A 4 -13.00 -43.11 -39.91
CA TRP A 4 -12.24 -42.45 -38.86
C TRP A 4 -13.20 -41.62 -38.00
N ILE A 5 -13.43 -42.02 -36.75
CA ILE A 5 -14.03 -41.13 -35.74
C ILE A 5 -12.92 -40.16 -35.33
N VAL A 6 -12.98 -38.93 -35.85
CA VAL A 6 -12.19 -37.84 -35.29
C VAL A 6 -12.82 -37.52 -33.94
N GLY A 7 -12.22 -38.00 -32.86
CA GLY A 7 -12.58 -37.55 -31.52
C GLY A 7 -12.32 -36.05 -31.46
N THR A 8 -13.39 -35.26 -31.41
CA THR A 8 -13.30 -33.84 -31.05
C THR A 8 -12.94 -33.79 -29.57
N ALA A 9 -11.67 -33.99 -29.26
CA ALA A 9 -11.11 -33.50 -28.01
C ALA A 9 -11.22 -31.98 -28.09
N GLN A 10 -12.37 -31.46 -27.65
CA GLN A 10 -12.51 -30.06 -27.30
C GLN A 10 -11.37 -29.82 -26.31
N ALA A 11 -10.34 -29.08 -26.73
CA ALA A 11 -9.37 -28.54 -25.81
C ALA A 11 -10.18 -27.60 -24.89
N ALA A 12 -10.79 -28.15 -23.85
CA ALA A 12 -11.29 -27.40 -22.73
C ALA A 12 -10.08 -26.57 -22.30
N ALA A 13 -10.15 -25.26 -22.52
CA ALA A 13 -9.13 -24.35 -22.04
C ALA A 13 -8.87 -24.74 -20.57
N ILE A 14 -7.65 -25.16 -20.25
CA ILE A 14 -7.30 -25.45 -18.87
C ILE A 14 -7.50 -24.13 -18.14
N ASP A 15 -8.52 -24.07 -17.30
CA ASP A 15 -8.85 -22.90 -16.54
C ASP A 15 -7.75 -22.73 -15.48
N ILE A 16 -6.74 -21.93 -15.82
CA ILE A 16 -5.56 -21.67 -14.98
C ILE A 16 -6.00 -21.17 -13.60
N GLY A 17 -7.18 -20.54 -13.53
CA GLY A 17 -7.83 -20.09 -12.30
C GLY A 17 -8.48 -21.20 -11.47
N GLN A 18 -8.43 -22.47 -11.85
CA GLN A 18 -8.92 -23.60 -11.03
C GLN A 18 -7.81 -24.59 -10.67
N GLU A 19 -6.75 -24.63 -11.47
CA GLU A 19 -5.60 -25.54 -11.27
C GLU A 19 -4.52 -24.94 -10.35
N TYR A 20 -4.38 -23.59 -10.34
CA TYR A 20 -3.32 -22.90 -9.60
C TYR A 20 -3.89 -21.99 -8.50
N GLY A 21 -3.73 -22.39 -7.24
CA GLY A 21 -4.24 -21.66 -6.07
C GLY A 21 -3.88 -20.16 -5.99
N PRO A 22 -2.67 -19.71 -6.41
CA PRO A 22 -2.36 -18.28 -6.47
C PRO A 22 -3.19 -17.51 -7.51
N ALA A 23 -3.56 -18.15 -8.62
CA ALA A 23 -4.40 -17.54 -9.65
C ALA A 23 -5.86 -17.39 -9.20
N GLN A 24 -6.35 -18.28 -8.31
CA GLN A 24 -7.64 -18.13 -7.63
C GLN A 24 -7.66 -16.95 -6.65
N SER A 25 -6.57 -16.78 -5.90
CA SER A 25 -6.49 -15.77 -4.83
C SER A 25 -6.23 -14.36 -5.38
N PHE A 26 -5.57 -14.27 -6.54
CA PHE A 26 -5.15 -13.01 -7.15
C PHE A 26 -5.38 -13.00 -8.67
N PRO A 27 -6.65 -12.99 -9.12
CA PRO A 27 -6.99 -13.06 -10.54
C PRO A 27 -6.52 -11.83 -11.34
N THR A 28 -6.28 -10.70 -10.66
CA THR A 28 -5.84 -9.45 -11.28
C THR A 28 -4.84 -8.71 -10.40
N LEU A 29 -4.00 -7.86 -11.03
CA LEU A 29 -3.12 -6.93 -10.32
C LEU A 29 -3.89 -6.03 -9.34
N GLY A 30 -5.13 -5.67 -9.66
CA GLY A 30 -5.99 -4.87 -8.78
C GLY A 30 -6.32 -5.58 -7.46
N THR A 31 -6.49 -6.91 -7.49
CA THR A 31 -6.78 -7.71 -6.27
C THR A 31 -5.58 -7.76 -5.35
N LEU A 32 -4.36 -7.90 -5.90
CA LEU A 32 -3.11 -7.82 -5.12
C LEU A 32 -2.94 -6.46 -4.46
N MET A 33 -3.19 -5.39 -5.22
CA MET A 33 -3.06 -4.02 -4.71
C MET A 33 -4.08 -3.71 -3.61
N ASN A 34 -5.29 -4.26 -3.67
CA ASN A 34 -6.31 -4.09 -2.62
C ASN A 34 -5.88 -4.68 -1.27
N VAL A 35 -5.07 -5.73 -1.26
CA VAL A 35 -4.57 -6.32 -0.01
C VAL A 35 -3.37 -5.54 0.52
N ILE A 36 -2.49 -5.11 -0.37
CA ILE A 36 -1.19 -4.53 0.01
C ILE A 36 -1.31 -3.04 0.37
N LEU A 37 -2.00 -2.24 -0.45
CA LEU A 37 -2.08 -0.78 -0.29
C LEU A 37 -2.66 -0.34 1.06
N PRO A 38 -3.84 -0.82 1.51
CA PRO A 38 -4.41 -0.35 2.78
C PRO A 38 -3.55 -0.75 3.98
N ASN A 39 -2.90 -1.92 3.92
CA ASN A 39 -2.01 -2.39 4.99
C ASN A 39 -0.75 -1.52 5.09
N ILE A 40 -0.12 -1.19 3.96
CA ILE A 40 1.06 -0.30 3.94
C ILE A 40 0.68 1.10 4.37
N LEU A 41 -0.43 1.66 3.90
CA LEU A 41 -0.89 2.99 4.31
C LEU A 41 -1.18 3.07 5.81
N THR A 42 -1.83 2.05 6.36
CA THR A 42 -2.12 1.97 7.80
C THR A 42 -0.82 1.91 8.60
N LEU A 43 0.11 1.02 8.21
CA LEU A 43 1.41 0.90 8.85
C LEU A 43 2.22 2.19 8.76
N ALA A 44 2.27 2.81 7.58
CA ALA A 44 2.97 4.07 7.34
C ALA A 44 2.38 5.20 8.19
N GLY A 45 1.05 5.28 8.30
CA GLY A 45 0.37 6.24 9.17
C GLY A 45 0.79 6.10 10.64
N ILE A 46 0.84 4.86 11.16
CA ILE A 46 1.29 4.57 12.53
C ILE A 46 2.76 4.97 12.73
N VAL A 47 3.64 4.56 11.81
CA VAL A 47 5.08 4.87 11.88
C VAL A 47 5.32 6.37 11.87
N VAL A 48 4.67 7.10 10.97
CA VAL A 48 4.80 8.56 10.89
C VAL A 48 4.29 9.23 12.16
N LEU A 49 3.16 8.77 12.72
CA LEU A 49 2.64 9.30 13.99
C LEU A 49 3.67 9.18 15.12
N VAL A 50 4.26 7.99 15.29
CA VAL A 50 5.30 7.76 16.29
C VAL A 50 6.52 8.65 16.03
N PHE A 51 6.92 8.80 14.77
CA PHE A 51 8.08 9.61 14.40
C PHE A 51 7.88 11.11 14.67
N VAL A 52 6.69 11.65 14.37
CA VAL A 52 6.33 13.04 14.67
C VAL A 52 6.35 13.29 16.18
N VAL A 53 5.76 12.40 16.98
CA VAL A 53 5.74 12.53 18.44
C VAL A 53 7.16 12.42 19.01
N ALA A 54 7.92 11.41 18.61
CA ALA A 54 9.27 11.19 19.10
C ALA A 54 10.21 12.36 18.75
N SER A 55 10.21 12.82 17.50
CA SER A 55 11.01 13.97 17.07
C SER A 55 10.61 15.26 17.79
N GLY A 56 9.31 15.48 18.05
CA GLY A 56 8.83 16.62 18.82
C GLY A 56 9.31 16.61 20.29
N LEU A 57 9.24 15.45 20.95
CA LEU A 57 9.72 15.30 22.33
C LEU A 57 11.24 15.54 22.45
N ILE A 58 12.02 15.02 21.50
CA ILE A 58 13.48 15.20 21.46
C ILE A 58 13.83 16.67 21.23
N PHE A 59 13.15 17.33 20.28
CA PHE A 59 13.33 18.75 20.01
C PHE A 59 13.10 19.61 21.26
N MET A 60 12.01 19.36 22.00
CA MET A 60 11.72 20.11 23.24
C MET A 60 12.78 19.88 24.33
N ASN A 61 13.30 18.65 24.46
CA ASN A 61 14.32 18.32 25.44
C ASN A 61 15.66 19.03 25.16
N HIS A 62 16.13 19.01 23.91
CA HIS A 62 17.39 19.67 23.55
C HIS A 62 17.25 21.20 23.54
N ALA A 63 16.09 21.73 23.12
CA ALA A 63 15.81 23.16 23.19
C ALA A 63 15.83 23.69 24.64
N GLY A 64 15.29 22.93 25.60
CA GLY A 64 15.31 23.28 27.02
C GLY A 64 16.71 23.25 27.67
N LYS A 65 17.65 22.47 27.12
CA LYS A 65 19.03 22.34 27.63
C LYS A 65 20.02 23.34 27.02
N GLY A 66 19.59 24.15 26.05
CA GLY A 66 20.48 25.11 25.37
C GLY A 66 21.48 24.47 24.41
N GLU A 67 21.27 23.21 23.99
CA GLU A 67 22.12 22.54 22.99
C GLU A 67 21.72 23.00 21.57
N SER A 68 22.21 24.18 21.17
CA SER A 68 21.83 24.85 19.90
C SER A 68 22.02 23.97 18.66
N ASP A 69 23.14 23.23 18.60
CA ASP A 69 23.49 22.40 17.45
C ASP A 69 22.55 21.19 17.30
N LYS A 70 22.12 20.60 18.42
CA LYS A 70 21.17 19.49 18.41
C LYS A 70 19.75 19.97 18.11
N THR A 71 19.38 21.10 18.69
CA THR A 71 18.07 21.74 18.45
C THR A 71 17.84 22.04 16.97
N ALA A 72 18.87 22.49 16.25
CA ALA A 72 18.78 22.72 14.80
C ALA A 72 18.54 21.41 14.02
N LYS A 73 19.22 20.32 14.39
CA LYS A 73 19.04 18.99 13.78
C LYS A 73 17.65 18.43 14.06
N ASP A 74 17.17 18.55 15.29
CA ASP A 74 15.85 18.03 15.66
C ASP A 74 14.72 18.82 15.01
N LYS A 75 14.90 20.14 14.83
CA LYS A 75 13.96 20.95 14.04
C LYS A 75 13.86 20.45 12.60
N GLN A 76 15.00 20.11 11.99
CA GLN A 76 15.02 19.52 10.66
C GLN A 76 14.32 18.15 10.64
N ALA A 77 14.59 17.30 11.64
CA ALA A 77 13.94 15.99 11.76
C ALA A 77 12.42 16.11 11.95
N PHE A 78 11.96 17.04 12.78
CA PHE A 78 10.54 17.32 12.99
C PHE A 78 9.88 17.84 11.70
N THR A 79 10.54 18.75 10.99
CA THR A 79 10.05 19.25 9.69
C THR A 79 9.93 18.10 8.68
N ALA A 80 10.92 17.21 8.62
CA ALA A 80 10.89 16.03 7.76
C ALA A 80 9.75 15.07 8.14
N ALA A 81 9.48 14.89 9.44
CA ALA A 81 8.36 14.08 9.92
C ALA A 81 7.00 14.67 9.51
N VAL A 82 6.84 15.99 9.60
CA VAL A 82 5.62 16.71 9.15
C VAL A 82 5.45 16.61 7.63
N ILE A 83 6.53 16.73 6.86
CA ILE A 83 6.50 16.53 5.40
C ILE A 83 6.11 15.08 5.08
N GLY A 84 6.67 14.10 5.79
CA GLY A 84 6.29 12.69 5.67
C GLY A 84 4.79 12.47 5.90
N LEU A 85 4.22 13.10 6.92
CA LEU A 85 2.78 13.08 7.17
C LEU A 85 1.97 13.67 6.02
N MET A 86 2.41 14.80 5.46
CA MET A 86 1.77 15.42 4.29
C MET A 86 1.81 14.51 3.06
N ILE A 87 2.91 13.77 2.85
CA ILE A 87 3.04 12.80 1.77
C ILE A 87 2.03 11.65 1.93
N ILE A 88 1.83 11.13 3.15
CA ILE A 88 0.83 10.07 3.39
C ILE A 88 -0.58 10.57 3.07
N PHE A 89 -0.93 11.79 3.47
CA PHE A 89 -2.19 12.39 3.06
C PHE A 89 -2.29 12.53 1.53
N GLY A 90 -1.25 13.05 0.88
CA GLY A 90 -1.19 13.15 -0.58
C GLY A 90 -1.37 11.79 -1.28
N ALA A 91 -0.75 10.73 -0.76
CA ALA A 91 -0.89 9.38 -1.27
C ALA A 91 -2.34 8.87 -1.17
N TYR A 92 -3.03 9.16 -0.06
CA TYR A 92 -4.46 8.84 0.10
C TYR A 92 -5.32 9.53 -0.98
N PHE A 93 -5.08 10.82 -1.22
CA PHE A 93 -5.78 11.56 -2.28
C PHE A 93 -5.53 10.97 -3.67
N LEU A 94 -4.28 10.62 -3.98
CA LEU A 94 -3.94 10.00 -5.25
C LEU A 94 -4.66 8.65 -5.43
N ILE A 95 -4.69 7.82 -4.38
CA ILE A 95 -5.37 6.53 -4.44
C ILE A 95 -6.87 6.72 -4.64
N GLN A 96 -7.49 7.67 -3.96
CA GLN A 96 -8.92 7.96 -4.14
C GLN A 96 -9.27 8.40 -5.58
N ILE A 97 -8.38 9.16 -6.23
CA ILE A 97 -8.55 9.51 -7.66
C ILE A 97 -8.45 8.24 -8.52
N VAL A 98 -7.44 7.40 -8.26
CA VAL A 98 -7.24 6.14 -8.98
C VAL A 98 -8.43 5.18 -8.81
N GLU A 99 -8.99 5.07 -7.60
CA GLU A 99 -10.23 4.32 -7.32
C GLU A 99 -11.40 4.81 -8.17
N THR A 100 -11.56 6.13 -8.27
CA THR A 100 -12.64 6.75 -9.04
C THR A 100 -12.49 6.49 -10.54
N LEU A 101 -11.27 6.50 -11.06
CA LEU A 101 -11.00 6.25 -12.48
C LEU A 101 -11.15 4.77 -12.85
N LEU A 102 -10.73 3.87 -11.97
CA LEU A 102 -10.77 2.42 -12.22
C LEU A 102 -12.10 1.78 -11.79
N GLY A 103 -12.96 2.50 -11.07
CA GLY A 103 -14.23 1.98 -10.54
C GLY A 103 -14.05 0.87 -9.50
N TYR A 104 -12.85 0.73 -8.93
CA TYR A 104 -12.50 -0.30 -7.97
C TYR A 104 -12.00 0.35 -6.67
N LYS A 105 -12.43 -0.18 -5.53
CA LYS A 105 -12.11 0.37 -4.21
C LYS A 105 -10.95 -0.42 -3.59
N PHE A 106 -9.78 0.18 -3.55
CA PHE A 106 -8.53 -0.38 -3.02
C PHE A 106 -8.36 -0.13 -1.51
N LEU A 107 -9.10 0.82 -0.96
CA LEU A 107 -9.03 1.23 0.45
C LEU A 107 -10.10 0.56 1.31
N SER A 108 -10.91 -0.34 0.74
CA SER A 108 -11.84 -1.17 1.49
C SER A 108 -11.31 -2.60 1.56
N PRO A 109 -10.89 -3.10 2.74
CA PRO A 109 -10.64 -4.51 2.91
C PRO A 109 -11.93 -5.27 2.66
N THR A 110 -11.98 -6.03 1.57
CA THR A 110 -13.00 -7.06 1.33
C THR A 110 -12.66 -8.22 2.26
N ILE A 111 -13.05 -8.11 3.52
CA ILE A 111 -13.35 -9.30 4.32
C ILE A 111 -14.73 -9.82 3.93
#